data_AF-A0AAV3BQZ8-F1
#
_entry.id   AF-A0AAV3BQZ8-F1
#
_cell.length_a   1.000
_cell.length_b   1.000
_cell.length_c   1.000
_cell.angle_alpha   90.00
_cell.angle_beta   90.00
_cell.angle_gamma   90.00
#
_symmetry.space_group_name_H-M   'P 1'
#
loop_
_entity.id
_entity.type
_entity.pdbx_description
1 polymer ?
#
loop_
_entity_poly.entity_id
_entity_poly.type
_entity_poly.pdbx_seq_one_letter_code
_entity_poly.pdbx_strand_id
1 'polypeptide(L)'
;MFEFIIIGAVGILFSVFGYLIMVKKKTSLIHDYHLRGVKDIKNYCSFMGGCLFLLGVVFIGFSILGFTEILTFAQMQLSIFILCILDVVALLVIQEKFAGHIF
;
A
#
# COMPACT_ATOMS: atom_id res chain seq x y z
N MET A 1 5.98 -7.25 20.97
CA MET A 1 5.43 -8.57 20.55
C MET A 1 4.04 -8.43 19.92
N PHE A 2 3.01 -8.02 20.67
CA PHE A 2 1.64 -7.89 20.14
C PHE A 2 1.51 -6.91 18.95
N GLU A 3 2.18 -5.77 19.00
CA GLU A 3 2.17 -4.77 17.91
C GLU A 3 2.70 -5.34 16.58
N PHE A 4 3.71 -6.21 16.62
CA PHE A 4 4.25 -6.85 15.42
C PHE A 4 3.25 -7.82 14.79
N ILE A 5 2.40 -8.47 15.59
CA ILE A 5 1.30 -9.30 15.10
C ILE A 5 0.31 -8.44 14.31
N ILE A 6 -0.05 -7.26 14.85
CA ILE A 6 -0.95 -6.32 14.19
C ILE A 6 -0.33 -5.83 12.87
N ILE A 7 0.93 -5.39 12.90
CA ILE A 7 1.63 -4.91 11.69
C ILE A 7 1.68 -5.99 10.63
N GLY A 8 1.98 -7.24 11.02
CA GLY A 8 2.00 -8.38 10.10
C GLY A 8 0.62 -8.67 9.51
N ALA A 9 -0.44 -8.67 10.33
CA ALA A 9 -1.81 -8.89 9.88
C ALA A 9 -2.29 -7.79 8.90
N VAL A 10 -1.98 -6.53 9.20
CA VAL A 10 -2.26 -5.40 8.29
C VAL A 10 -1.47 -5.54 6.98
N GLY A 11 -0.20 -5.93 7.07
CA GLY A 11 0.63 -6.19 5.90
C GLY A 11 0.05 -7.25 4.98
N ILE A 12 -0.41 -8.38 5.55
CA ILE A 12 -1.10 -9.45 4.81
C ILE A 12 -2.35 -8.90 4.11
N LEU A 13 -3.18 -8.15 4.83
CA LEU A 13 -4.41 -7.58 4.29
C LEU A 13 -4.14 -6.61 3.13
N PHE A 14 -3.13 -5.74 3.26
CA PHE A 14 -2.71 -4.83 2.19
C PHE A 14 -2.13 -5.58 0.99
N SER A 15 -1.32 -6.62 1.21
CA SER A 15 -0.84 -7.47 0.11
C SER A 15 -1.99 -8.17 -0.61
N VAL A 16 -3.00 -8.68 0.09
CA VAL A 16 -4.16 -9.31 -0.55
C VAL A 16 -4.95 -8.30 -1.37
N PHE A 17 -5.28 -7.13 -0.81
CA PHE A 17 -6.02 -6.09 -1.54
C PHE A 17 -5.22 -5.53 -2.71
N GLY A 18 -3.93 -5.25 -2.52
CA GLY A 18 -3.02 -4.82 -3.56
C GLY A 18 -2.95 -5.83 -4.70
N TYR A 19 -2.84 -7.13 -4.40
CA TYR A 19 -2.88 -8.19 -5.42
C TYR A 19 -4.21 -8.24 -6.18
N LEU A 20 -5.35 -8.15 -5.48
CA LEU A 20 -6.67 -8.16 -6.09
C LEU A 20 -6.89 -6.95 -7.03
N ILE A 21 -6.41 -5.78 -6.65
CA ILE A 21 -6.48 -4.57 -7.47
C ILE A 21 -5.49 -4.69 -8.65
N MET A 22 -4.25 -5.07 -8.39
CA MET A 22 -3.17 -5.11 -9.37
C MET A 22 -3.40 -6.17 -10.45
N VAL A 23 -3.70 -7.41 -10.05
CA VAL A 23 -3.76 -8.58 -10.94
C VAL A 23 -5.19 -8.87 -11.37
N LYS A 24 -6.13 -8.90 -10.42
CA LYS A 24 -7.53 -9.22 -10.70
C LYS A 24 -8.34 -8.00 -11.14
N LYS A 25 -7.73 -6.80 -11.15
CA LYS A 25 -8.37 -5.54 -11.55
C LYS A 25 -9.71 -5.33 -10.83
N LYS A 26 -9.80 -5.72 -9.56
CA LYS A 26 -11.01 -5.52 -8.74
C LYS A 26 -11.17 -4.04 -8.40
N THR A 27 -11.69 -3.27 -9.34
CA THR A 27 -11.98 -1.85 -9.20
C THR A 27 -12.99 -1.56 -8.09
N SER A 28 -13.86 -2.52 -7.73
CA SER A 28 -14.80 -2.38 -6.61
C SER A 28 -14.13 -2.19 -5.23
N LEU A 29 -12.82 -2.40 -5.13
CA LEU A 29 -12.03 -2.11 -3.93
C LEU A 29 -11.49 -0.67 -3.91
N ILE A 30 -11.64 0.07 -5.02
CA ILE A 30 -11.29 1.47 -5.16
C ILE A 30 -12.60 2.25 -5.15
N HIS A 31 -12.62 3.39 -4.46
CA HIS A 31 -13.81 4.22 -4.42
C HIS A 31 -14.12 4.81 -5.81
N ASP A 32 -15.39 4.81 -6.21
CA ASP A 32 -15.82 5.20 -7.56
C ASP A 32 -15.34 6.59 -8.02
N TYR A 33 -15.20 7.57 -7.11
CA TYR A 33 -14.73 8.91 -7.49
C TYR A 33 -13.28 8.88 -8.00
N HIS A 34 -12.43 8.02 -7.44
CA HIS A 34 -11.04 7.87 -7.89
C HIS A 34 -10.93 7.22 -9.28
N LEU A 35 -11.95 6.47 -9.70
CA LEU A 35 -12.02 5.86 -11.02
C LEU A 35 -12.60 6.80 -12.09
N ARG A 36 -13.22 7.91 -11.67
CA ARG A 36 -13.83 8.87 -12.59
C ARG A 36 -12.73 9.51 -13.43
N GLY A 37 -12.93 9.62 -14.75
CA GLY A 37 -11.94 10.23 -15.64
C GLY A 37 -10.69 9.39 -15.94
N VAL A 38 -10.50 8.24 -15.28
CA VAL A 38 -9.39 7.32 -15.58
C VAL A 38 -9.65 6.62 -16.91
N LYS A 39 -8.90 7.00 -17.95
CA LYS A 39 -9.00 6.38 -19.29
C LYS A 39 -8.30 5.02 -19.36
N ASP A 40 -7.17 4.88 -18.66
CA ASP A 40 -6.35 3.67 -18.64
C ASP A 40 -6.47 2.94 -17.28
N ILE A 41 -7.65 2.35 -17.05
CA ILE A 41 -7.98 1.63 -15.81
C ILE A 41 -7.00 0.48 -15.56
N LYS A 42 -6.54 -0.19 -16.62
CA LYS A 42 -5.66 -1.35 -16.50
C LYS A 42 -4.33 -0.96 -15.86
N ASN A 43 -3.67 0.08 -16.38
CA ASN A 43 -2.40 0.54 -15.83
C ASN A 43 -2.61 1.25 -14.50
N TYR A 44 -3.67 2.06 -14.35
CA TYR A 44 -4.02 2.67 -13.07
C TYR A 44 -4.14 1.64 -11.94
N CYS A 45 -4.96 0.59 -12.12
CA CYS A 45 -5.06 -0.49 -11.14
C CYS A 45 -3.74 -1.23 -10.94
N SER A 46 -2.90 -1.35 -11.98
CA SER A 46 -1.59 -1.99 -11.84
C SER A 46 -0.67 -1.22 -10.91
N PHE A 47 -0.63 0.11 -11.05
CA PHE A 47 0.21 0.98 -10.22
C PHE A 47 -0.39 1.14 -8.82
N MET A 48 -1.68 1.49 -8.72
CA MET A 48 -2.38 1.69 -7.44
C MET A 48 -2.34 0.42 -6.58
N GLY A 49 -2.67 -0.73 -7.18
CA GLY A 49 -2.59 -2.02 -6.49
C GLY A 49 -1.15 -2.44 -6.20
N GLY A 50 -0.20 -2.09 -7.07
CA GLY A 50 1.22 -2.38 -6.88
C GLY A 50 1.84 -1.64 -5.69
N CYS A 51 1.51 -0.36 -5.52
CA CYS A 51 1.89 0.42 -4.34
C CYS A 51 1.36 -0.22 -3.05
N LEU A 52 0.06 -0.49 -3.00
CA LEU A 52 -0.57 -1.11 -1.84
C LEU A 52 0.00 -2.53 -1.55
N PHE A 53 0.28 -3.30 -2.60
CA PHE A 53 0.87 -4.63 -2.48
C PHE A 53 2.28 -4.56 -1.87
N LEU A 54 3.11 -3.65 -2.38
CA LEU A 54 4.48 -3.45 -1.93
C LEU A 54 4.52 -2.96 -0.49
N LEU A 55 3.66 -2.01 -0.13
CA LEU A 55 3.51 -1.55 1.26
C LEU A 55 3.18 -2.72 2.20
N GLY A 56 2.24 -3.60 1.79
CA GLY A 56 1.90 -4.80 2.54
C GLY A 56 3.08 -5.75 2.76
N VAL A 57 3.86 -6.02 1.69
CA VAL A 57 5.06 -6.87 1.77
C VAL A 57 6.10 -6.29 2.73
N VAL A 58 6.29 -4.97 2.69
CA VAL A 58 7.23 -4.27 3.57
C VAL A 58 6.78 -4.35 5.03
N PHE A 59 5.48 -4.22 5.31
CA PHE A 59 4.94 -4.37 6.67
C PHE A 59 5.13 -5.78 7.22
N ILE A 60 4.94 -6.81 6.40
CA ILE A 60 5.25 -8.19 6.77
C ILE A 60 6.74 -8.34 7.13
N GLY A 61 7.62 -7.73 6.32
CA GLY A 61 9.06 -7.70 6.60
C GLY A 61 9.38 -7.05 7.95
N PHE A 62 8.80 -5.88 8.25
CA PHE A 62 8.98 -5.22 9.55
C PHE A 62 8.42 -6.01 10.72
N SER A 63 7.30 -6.71 10.53
CA SER A 63 6.76 -7.61 11.55
C SER A 63 7.80 -8.68 11.92
N ILE A 64 8.39 -9.35 10.93
CA ILE A 64 9.42 -10.38 11.14
C ILE A 64 10.67 -9.78 11.80
N LEU A 65 11.18 -8.66 11.28
CA LEU A 65 12.37 -7.99 11.84
C LEU A 65 12.15 -7.58 13.30
N GLY A 66 10.95 -7.11 13.64
CA GLY A 66 10.57 -6.76 15.00
C GLY A 66 10.49 -7.96 15.94
N PHE A 67 10.07 -9.13 15.45
CA PHE A 67 10.12 -10.38 16.22
C PHE A 67 11.55 -10.88 16.47
N THR A 68 12.47 -10.65 15.53
CA THR A 68 13.89 -11.03 15.67
C THR A 68 14.73 -10.04 16.47
N GLU A 69 14.15 -8.90 16.88
CA GLU A 69 14.84 -7.81 17.59
C GLU A 69 16.08 -7.24 16.87
N ILE A 70 16.18 -7.45 15.55
CA ILE A 70 17.28 -6.94 14.72
C ILE A 70 17.29 -5.40 14.66
N LEU A 71 16.10 -4.80 14.69
CA LEU A 71 15.91 -3.35 14.69
C LEU A 71 15.32 -2.89 16.02
N THR A 72 15.76 -1.72 16.48
CA THR A 72 15.11 -1.09 17.64
C THR A 72 13.69 -0.66 17.30
N PHE A 73 12.83 -0.65 18.31
CA PHE A 73 11.42 -0.25 18.16
C PHE A 73 11.27 1.15 17.53
N ALA A 74 12.07 2.12 17.99
CA ALA A 74 12.07 3.48 17.47
C ALA A 74 12.47 3.56 15.98
N GLN A 75 13.48 2.79 15.55
CA GLN A 75 13.91 2.74 14.15
C GLN A 75 12.83 2.15 13.24
N MET A 76 12.14 1.10 13.69
CA MET A 76 11.03 0.50 12.94
C MET A 76 9.85 1.46 12.80
N GLN A 77 9.43 2.12 13.89
CA GLN A 77 8.35 3.09 13.85
C GLN A 77 8.63 4.25 12.89
N LEU A 78 9.84 4.81 12.96
CA LEU A 78 10.27 5.88 12.06
C LEU A 78 10.27 5.42 10.60
N SER A 79 10.77 4.21 10.34
CA SER A 79 10.84 3.64 8.99
C SER A 79 9.45 3.41 8.40
N ILE A 80 8.53 2.82 9.18
CA ILE A 80 7.13 2.62 8.78
C ILE A 80 6.47 3.97 8.48
N PHE A 81 6.68 4.98 9.35
CA PHE A 81 6.09 6.30 9.16
C PHE A 81 6.56 6.97 7.85
N ILE A 82 7.87 6.93 7.57
CA ILE A 82 8.44 7.47 6.32
C ILE A 82 7.86 6.74 5.10
N LEU A 83 7.78 5.41 5.16
CA LEU A 83 7.24 4.61 4.05
C LEU A 83 5.77 4.89 3.78
N CYS A 84 4.95 5.07 4.82
CA CYS A 84 3.55 5.46 4.65
C CYS A 84 3.42 6.82 3.96
N ILE A 85 4.26 7.80 4.32
CA ILE A 85 4.26 9.11 3.65
C ILE A 85 4.63 8.97 2.18
N LEU A 86 5.69 8.20 1.88
CA LEU A 86 6.13 7.96 0.51
C LEU A 86 5.06 7.25 -0.32
N ASP A 87 4.36 6.27 0.25
CA ASP A 87 3.27 5.55 -0.42
C ASP A 87 2.09 6.49 -0.71
N VAL A 88 1.67 7.32 0.25
CA VAL A 88 0.63 8.34 0.03
C VAL A 88 1.03 9.27 -1.12
N VAL A 89 2.26 9.80 -1.12
CA VAL A 89 2.74 10.67 -2.21
C VAL A 89 2.69 9.94 -3.55
N ALA A 90 3.13 8.68 -3.61
CA ALA A 90 3.09 7.88 -4.83
C ALA A 90 1.65 7.70 -5.34
N LEU A 91 0.70 7.41 -4.44
CA LEU A 91 -0.72 7.26 -4.79
C LEU A 91 -1.31 8.56 -5.31
N LEU A 92 -0.99 9.72 -4.72
CA LEU A 92 -1.44 11.03 -5.20
C LEU A 92 -0.91 11.33 -6.61
N VAL A 93 0.37 11.06 -6.85
CA VAL A 93 0.99 11.24 -8.18
C VAL A 93 0.36 10.33 -9.22
N ILE A 94 0.06 9.07 -8.87
CA ILE A 94 -0.65 8.13 -9.76
C ILE A 94 -2.07 8.65 -10.04
N GLN A 95 -2.78 9.09 -9.00
CA GLN A 95 -4.14 9.60 -9.13
C GLN A 95 -4.20 10.80 -10.07
N GLU A 96 -3.33 11.81 -9.87
CA GLU A 96 -3.24 12.97 -10.75
C GLU A 96 -2.87 12.58 -12.19
N LYS A 97 -1.90 11.68 -12.35
CA LYS A 97 -1.42 11.23 -13.67
C LYS A 97 -2.50 10.53 -14.49
N PHE A 98 -3.36 9.72 -13.87
CA PHE A 98 -4.33 8.89 -14.59
C PHE A 98 -5.75 9.49 -14.61
N ALA A 99 -6.16 10.18 -13.54
CA ALA A 99 -7.50 10.76 -13.41
C ALA A 99 -7.54 12.26 -13.73
N GLY A 100 -6.39 12.96 -13.71
CA GLY A 100 -6.31 14.41 -13.92
C GLY A 100 -6.79 15.27 -12.75
N HIS A 101 -7.06 14.64 -11.60
CA HIS A 101 -7.46 15.27 -10.34
C HIS A 101 -7.06 14.36 -9.19
N ILE A 102 -6.99 14.90 -7.98
CA ILE A 102 -6.58 14.18 -6.78
C ILE A 102 -7.81 13.64 -6.01
N PHE A 103 -8.93 14.36 -6.06
CA PHE A 103 -10.20 14.06 -5.38
C PHE A 103 -11.38 14.14 -6.34
#